data_AF-A0A382VSI2-F1
#
_entry.id   AF-A0A382VSI2-F1
#
_cell.length_a   1.000
_cell.length_b   1.000
_cell.length_c   1.000
_cell.angle_alpha   90.00
_cell.angle_beta   90.00
_cell.angle_gamma   90.00
#
_symmetry.space_group_name_H-M   'P 1'
#
loop_
_entity.id
_entity.type
_entity.pdbx_description
1 polymer ?
#
loop_
_entity_poly.entity_id
_entity_poly.type
_entity_poly.pdbx_seq_one_letter_code
_entity_poly.pdbx_strand_id
1 'polypeptide(L)' 'MATRSPSPVSVARNLGRIVDRLSFASPVSHVYNPLAYAFDAHKSYIERYYNPHAEVLLVGMNPGPWGMVQTG' A
#
# COMPACT_ATOMS: atom_id res chain seq x y z
N MET A 1 0.45 24.46 17.27
CA MET A 1 -0.40 23.27 17.11
C MET A 1 0.44 22.16 16.50
N ALA A 2 0.64 21.03 17.17
CA ALA A 2 1.38 19.91 16.60
C ALA A 2 0.60 19.32 15.42
N THR A 3 1.20 19.28 14.23
CA THR A 3 0.62 18.65 13.05
C THR A 3 0.52 17.15 13.29
N ARG A 4 -0.70 16.63 13.35
CA ARG A 4 -0.94 15.19 13.54
C ARG A 4 -0.54 14.46 12.25
N SER A 5 0.40 13.53 12.35
CA SER A 5 0.80 12.70 11.21
C SER A 5 -0.39 11.88 10.68
N PRO A 6 -0.51 11.69 9.35
CA PRO A 6 -1.60 10.91 8.77
C PRO A 6 -1.53 9.44 9.25
N SER A 7 -2.69 8.79 9.41
CA SER A 7 -2.70 7.37 9.78
C SER A 7 -2.10 6.51 8.67
N PRO A 8 -1.46 5.37 8.97
CA PRO A 8 -0.91 4.48 7.94
C PRO A 8 -1.97 4.00 6.93
N VAL A 9 -3.21 3.78 7.38
CA VAL A 9 -4.34 3.46 6.48
C VAL A 9 -4.60 4.60 5.48
N SER A 10 -4.58 5.86 5.95
CA SER A 10 -4.77 7.01 5.06
C SER A 10 -3.60 7.20 4.10
N VAL A 11 -2.36 6.94 4.54
CA VAL A 11 -1.16 6.96 3.70
C VAL A 11 -1.28 5.91 2.59
N ALA A 12 -1.60 4.66 2.93
CA ALA A 12 -1.76 3.58 1.96
C ALA A 12 -2.88 3.87 0.95
N ARG A 13 -4.04 4.36 1.43
CA ARG A 13 -5.17 4.70 0.55
C ARG A 13 -4.82 5.84 -0.41
N ASN A 14 -4.13 6.87 0.10
CA ASN A 14 -3.73 8.00 -0.72
C ASN A 14 -2.70 7.60 -1.77
N LEU A 15 -1.68 6.82 -1.38
CA LEU A 15 -0.71 6.26 -2.31
C LEU A 15 -1.39 5.46 -3.41
N GLY A 16 -2.27 4.52 -3.04
CA GLY A 16 -3.03 3.71 -3.98
C GLY A 16 -3.76 4.55 -5.02
N ARG A 17 -4.40 5.66 -4.61
CA ARG A 17 -5.10 6.59 -5.53
C ARG A 17 -4.18 7.40 -6.43
N ILE A 18 -3.02 7.82 -5.92
CA ILE A 18 -2.07 8.64 -6.68
C ILE A 18 -1.41 7.79 -7.76
N VAL A 19 -0.94 6.59 -7.41
CA VAL A 19 -0.23 5.71 -8.36
C VAL A 19 -1.16 5.15 -9.43
N ASP A 20 -2.45 5.00 -9.14
CA ASP A 20 -3.47 4.55 -10.10
C ASP A 20 -3.63 5.51 -11.29
N ARG A 21 -3.20 6.77 -11.13
CA ARG A 21 -3.29 7.80 -12.18
C ARG A 21 -2.06 7.85 -13.08
N LEU A 22 -1.02 7.07 -12.75
CA LEU A 22 0.20 7.03 -13.54
C LEU A 22 -0.04 6.23 -14.82
N SER A 23 0.56 6.70 -15.91
CA SER A 23 0.57 6.00 -17.19
C SER A 23 1.97 5.46 -17.46
N PHE A 24 2.04 4.25 -17.97
CA PHE A 24 3.30 3.57 -18.27
C PHE A 24 3.38 3.29 -19.77
N ALA A 25 4.56 3.49 -20.33
CA ALA A 25 4.84 3.19 -21.74
C ALA A 25 5.27 1.73 -21.91
N SER A 26 5.38 1.30 -23.17
CA SER A 26 6.01 0.03 -23.55
C SER A 26 7.39 -0.12 -22.87
N PRO A 27 7.78 -1.30 -22.36
CA PRO A 27 7.14 -2.62 -22.56
C PRO A 27 6.10 -3.01 -21.49
N VAL A 28 5.66 -2.08 -20.62
CA VAL A 28 4.65 -2.37 -19.60
C VAL A 28 3.30 -2.63 -20.28
N SER A 29 2.83 -3.87 -20.24
CA SER A 29 1.54 -4.27 -20.83
C SER A 29 0.39 -4.28 -19.83
N HIS A 30 0.68 -4.53 -18.55
CA HIS A 30 -0.32 -4.64 -17.48
C HIS A 30 0.23 -4.03 -16.19
N VAL A 31 -0.64 -3.37 -15.45
CA VAL A 31 -0.34 -2.78 -14.14
C VAL A 31 -1.41 -3.22 -13.16
N TYR A 32 -1.00 -3.81 -12.04
CA TYR A 32 -1.90 -4.20 -10.97
C TYR A 32 -1.67 -3.32 -9.74
N ASN A 33 -2.75 -2.82 -9.18
CA ASN A 33 -2.73 -2.01 -7.97
C ASN A 33 -3.52 -2.71 -6.84
N PRO A 34 -2.88 -3.57 -6.02
CA PRO A 34 -3.56 -4.24 -4.91
C PRO A 34 -4.08 -3.26 -3.86
N LEU A 35 -3.53 -2.04 -3.77
CA LEU A 35 -4.07 -0.98 -2.91
C LEU A 35 -5.41 -0.41 -3.43
N ALA A 36 -5.83 -0.76 -4.66
CA ALA A 36 -7.16 -0.47 -5.19
C ALA A 36 -8.12 -1.64 -4.94
N TYR A 37 -7.81 -2.84 -5.44
CA TYR A 37 -8.76 -3.96 -5.44
C TYR A 37 -8.71 -4.86 -4.20
N ALA A 38 -7.60 -4.92 -3.46
CA ALA A 38 -7.42 -5.77 -2.28
C ALA A 38 -7.28 -4.95 -0.98
N PHE A 39 -7.70 -3.68 -1.00
CA PHE A 39 -7.42 -2.76 0.10
C PHE A 39 -8.02 -3.18 1.44
N ASP A 40 -9.18 -3.83 1.47
CA ASP A 40 -9.84 -4.15 2.75
C ASP A 40 -9.03 -5.15 3.58
N ALA A 41 -8.35 -6.08 2.90
CA ALA A 41 -7.40 -6.99 3.54
C ALA A 41 -6.14 -6.24 4.01
N HIS A 42 -5.57 -5.36 3.17
CA HIS A 42 -4.44 -4.50 3.53
C HIS A 42 -4.74 -3.61 4.75
N LYS A 43 -5.93 -3.00 4.78
CA LYS A 43 -6.43 -2.19 5.89
C LYS A 43 -6.52 -3.01 7.16
N SER A 44 -7.08 -4.21 7.08
CA SER A 44 -7.19 -5.13 8.22
C SER A 44 -5.82 -5.49 8.79
N TYR A 45 -4.82 -5.71 7.92
CA TYR A 45 -3.44 -5.94 8.34
C TYR A 45 -2.86 -4.73 9.10
N ILE A 46 -2.99 -3.52 8.54
CA ILE A 46 -2.52 -2.30 9.20
C ILE A 46 -3.20 -2.10 10.54
N GLU A 47 -4.53 -2.16 10.61
CA GLU A 47 -5.28 -1.92 11.84
C GLU A 47 -4.93 -2.94 12.95
N ARG A 48 -4.57 -4.17 12.56
CA ARG A 48 -4.22 -5.23 13.52
C ARG A 48 -2.76 -5.19 13.98
N TYR A 49 -1.82 -4.86 13.10
CA TYR A 49 -0.39 -5.06 13.36
C TYR A 49 0.45 -3.78 13.37
N TYR A 50 -0.12 -2.63 13.04
CA TYR A 50 0.60 -1.36 13.13
C TYR A 50 0.97 -1.05 14.58
N ASN A 51 2.27 -0.84 14.81
CA ASN A 51 2.81 -0.37 16.08
C ASN A 51 3.53 0.97 15.86
N PRO A 52 3.04 2.10 16.40
CA PRO A 52 3.68 3.40 16.26
C PRO A 52 5.05 3.50 16.96
N HIS A 53 5.38 2.53 17.81
CA HIS A 53 6.65 2.45 18.55
C HIS A 53 7.59 1.38 17.97
N ALA A 54 7.32 0.85 16.77
CA ALA A 54 8.24 -0.08 16.14
C ALA A 54 9.58 0.61 15.81
N GLU A 55 10.69 0.03 16.26
CA GLU A 55 12.04 0.54 16.00
C GLU A 55 12.60 0.06 14.64
N VAL A 56 12.04 -1.03 14.09
CA VAL A 56 12.49 -1.67 12.86
C VAL A 56 11.36 -1.73 11.86
N LEU A 57 11.63 -1.29 10.62
CA LEU A 57 10.74 -1.43 9.48
C LEU A 57 11.41 -2.29 8.41
N LEU A 58 10.79 -3.42 8.07
CA LEU A 58 11.22 -4.27 6.96
C LEU A 58 10.55 -3.77 5.67
N VAL A 59 11.35 -3.53 4.62
CA VAL A 59 10.87 -2.95 3.36
C VAL A 59 11.24 -3.88 2.20
N GLY A 60 10.23 -4.43 1.54
CA GLY A 60 10.39 -5.15 0.27
C GLY A 60 10.40 -4.20 -0.93
N MET A 61 10.59 -4.75 -2.14
CA MET A 61 10.55 -3.94 -3.37
C MET A 61 9.13 -3.61 -3.83
N ASN A 62 8.31 -4.63 -4.10
CA ASN A 62 6.97 -4.51 -4.69
C ASN A 62 6.17 -5.82 -4.53
N PRO A 63 4.85 -5.80 -4.80
CA PRO A 63 4.00 -6.99 -4.71
C PRO A 63 4.44 -8.12 -5.65
N GLY A 64 4.56 -9.34 -5.11
CA GLY A 64 4.74 -10.56 -5.90
C GLY A 64 3.40 -11.18 -6.35
N PRO A 65 3.37 -11.95 -7.46
CA PRO A 65 2.13 -12.41 -8.10
C PRO A 65 1.30 -13.37 -7.23
N TRP A 66 1.94 -14.10 -6.32
CA TRP A 66 1.30 -15.09 -5.43
C TRP A 66 1.25 -14.64 -3.96
N GLY A 67 1.62 -13.37 -3.69
CA GLY A 67 1.59 -12.78 -2.35
C GLY A 67 0.63 -11.60 -2.33
N MET A 68 1.18 -10.40 -2.10
CA MET A 68 0.41 -9.16 -1.95
C MET A 68 -0.53 -8.84 -3.12
N VAL A 69 -0.26 -9.31 -4.35
CA VAL A 69 -1.20 -9.18 -5.48
C VAL A 69 -2.52 -9.93 -5.24
N GLN A 70 -2.52 -10.98 -4.42
CA GLN A 70 -3.73 -11.73 -4.09
C GLN A 70 -4.37 -11.26 -2.78
N THR A 71 -3.56 -10.81 -1.83
CA THR A 71 -3.98 -10.65 -0.42
C THR A 71 -4.10 -9.22 0.07
N GLY A 72 -3.70 -8.22 -0.73
CA GLY A 72 -3.37 -6.90 -0.18
C GLY A 72 -2.18 -6.99 0.77
#